data_AF-A0AAU5TC33-F1
#
_entry.id   AF-A0AAU5TC33-F1
#
_cell.length_a   1.000
_cell.length_b   1.000
_cell.length_c   1.000
_cell.angle_alpha   90.00
_cell.angle_beta   90.00
_cell.angle_gamma   90.00
#
_symmetry.space_group_name_H-M   'P 1'
#
loop_
_entity.id
_entity.type
_entity.pdbx_description
1 polymer ?
#
loop_
_entity_poly.entity_id
_entity_poly.type
_entity_poly.pdbx_seq_one_letter_code
_entity_poly.pdbx_strand_id
1 'polypeptide(L)'
;MRWALVKVCLAVTAMVVIAFAVPLGLVVREMASDRAFSNAERQAASMAPTLSITTDPVQLRKAVESTQMGAAQRMAVHVPSVGGRLAVDIGAGWAGPHAVEETRRMGRATTASVAGGGSALLQPTALGSGDIAVIEIYVPESEVSNGVTTAWLVLAGVGLALIVGSVAVADRLGARLVRPAERLADAAHGLGQGRLGVRVPEQGPKELRSAAVAFNAMADRVVELLANERELAADLSHRLRTPLTVLRLNAASLGDGPAAEQTREAVEQLEREVDTIIRTAREQRAPAVVGGPGAGCDASEVIRDRMAFWSALAEDEGREVRLAGVDRPVRIPVARPELAAALDALLGNVFRHTPEGTPFAVDVHDAGDAVIVLVSDAGYGIADPEEALRRGNDGGRDGSTGLGLDIVRRVAESTGGDVRLGRSVLGGTEVRMWIALDGRTRGGDRRSRRKGRGAG
;
A
#
# COMPACT_ATOMS: atom_id res chain seq x y z
N MET A 1 -7.28 0.48 -0.09
CA MET A 1 -7.54 -0.92 -0.49
C MET A 1 -8.76 -1.14 -1.42
N ARG A 2 -9.71 -0.20 -1.52
CA ARG A 2 -10.96 -0.33 -2.31
C ARG A 2 -10.79 -0.75 -3.78
N TRP A 3 -9.84 -0.17 -4.50
CA TRP A 3 -9.58 -0.50 -5.91
C TRP A 3 -9.05 -1.93 -6.11
N ALA A 4 -8.31 -2.47 -5.15
CA ALA A 4 -7.85 -3.86 -5.20
C ALA A 4 -9.05 -4.82 -5.09
N LEU A 5 -9.98 -4.54 -4.16
CA LEU A 5 -11.17 -5.36 -3.95
C LEU A 5 -12.09 -5.36 -5.17
N VAL A 6 -12.32 -4.19 -5.79
CA VAL A 6 -13.10 -4.08 -7.04
C VAL A 6 -12.43 -4.84 -8.18
N LYS A 7 -11.10 -4.73 -8.35
CA LYS A 7 -10.36 -5.47 -9.38
C LYS A 7 -10.46 -6.98 -9.20
N VAL A 8 -10.31 -7.46 -7.97
CA VAL A 8 -10.43 -8.90 -7.65
C VAL A 8 -11.85 -9.39 -7.93
N CYS A 9 -12.88 -8.69 -7.44
CA CYS A 9 -14.27 -9.05 -7.74
C CYS A 9 -14.54 -9.05 -9.24
N LEU A 10 -14.11 -8.03 -9.97
CA LEU A 10 -14.26 -7.95 -11.42
C LEU A 10 -13.59 -9.14 -12.11
N ALA A 11 -12.33 -9.43 -11.79
CA ALA A 11 -11.57 -10.51 -12.39
C ALA A 11 -12.20 -11.88 -12.11
N VAL A 12 -12.61 -12.15 -10.87
CA VAL A 12 -13.27 -13.41 -10.49
C VAL A 12 -14.62 -13.54 -11.19
N THR A 13 -15.44 -12.47 -11.19
CA THR A 13 -16.76 -12.51 -11.83
C THR A 13 -16.63 -12.71 -13.34
N ALA A 14 -15.72 -12.00 -14.00
CA ALA A 14 -15.46 -12.15 -15.43
C ALA A 14 -14.96 -13.55 -15.77
N MET A 15 -14.04 -14.10 -14.97
CA MET A 15 -13.54 -15.47 -15.14
C MET A 15 -14.68 -16.49 -15.03
N VAL A 16 -15.55 -16.38 -14.02
CA VAL A 16 -16.71 -17.26 -13.85
C VAL A 16 -17.68 -17.10 -15.02
N VAL A 17 -18.03 -15.86 -15.40
CA VAL A 17 -18.91 -15.59 -16.54
C VAL A 17 -18.39 -16.24 -17.81
N ILE A 18 -17.10 -16.09 -18.12
CA ILE A 18 -16.49 -16.70 -19.31
C ILE A 18 -16.49 -18.23 -19.20
N ALA A 19 -16.12 -18.77 -18.05
CA ALA A 19 -16.05 -20.21 -17.81
C ALA A 19 -17.41 -20.92 -17.97
N PHE A 20 -18.52 -20.23 -17.71
CA PHE A 20 -19.87 -20.79 -17.91
C PHE A 20 -20.50 -20.41 -19.25
N ALA A 21 -20.35 -19.16 -19.70
CA ALA A 21 -21.01 -18.67 -20.91
C ALA A 21 -20.44 -19.33 -22.19
N VAL A 22 -19.13 -19.56 -22.25
CA VAL A 22 -18.51 -20.15 -23.45
C VAL A 22 -18.93 -21.60 -23.65
N PRO A 23 -18.82 -22.52 -22.66
CA PRO A 23 -19.29 -23.89 -22.84
C PRO A 23 -20.79 -23.96 -23.13
N LEU A 24 -21.60 -23.14 -22.45
CA LEU A 24 -23.05 -23.14 -22.68
C LEU A 24 -23.40 -22.63 -24.09
N GLY A 25 -22.71 -21.61 -24.58
CA GLY A 25 -22.86 -21.12 -25.95
C GLY A 25 -22.47 -22.17 -27.00
N LEU A 26 -21.41 -22.96 -26.74
CA LEU A 26 -21.03 -24.09 -27.60
C LEU A 26 -22.09 -25.20 -27.61
N VAL A 27 -22.62 -25.57 -26.44
CA VAL A 27 -23.69 -26.57 -26.32
C VAL A 27 -24.95 -26.12 -27.05
N VAL A 28 -25.34 -24.85 -26.95
CA VAL A 28 -26.50 -24.33 -27.68
C VAL A 28 -26.28 -24.39 -29.20
N ARG A 29 -25.07 -24.09 -29.66
CA ARG A 29 -24.71 -24.21 -31.09
C ARG A 29 -24.78 -25.65 -31.57
N GLU A 30 -24.25 -26.59 -30.80
CA GLU A 30 -24.30 -28.02 -31.12
C GLU A 30 -25.74 -28.54 -31.14
N MET A 31 -26.55 -28.20 -30.12
CA MET A 31 -27.97 -28.53 -30.09
C MET A 31 -28.77 -27.94 -31.27
N ALA A 32 -28.44 -26.72 -31.72
CA ALA A 32 -29.10 -26.11 -32.87
C ALA A 32 -28.77 -26.88 -34.17
N SER A 33 -27.50 -27.24 -34.35
CA SER A 33 -27.05 -28.09 -35.45
C SER A 33 -27.73 -29.47 -35.44
N ASP A 34 -27.71 -30.17 -34.31
CA ASP A 34 -28.30 -31.49 -34.16
C ASP A 34 -29.80 -31.48 -34.46
N ARG A 35 -30.52 -30.44 -33.99
CA ARG A 35 -31.95 -30.27 -34.29
C ARG A 35 -32.19 -30.07 -35.78
N ALA A 36 -31.37 -29.25 -36.46
CA ALA A 36 -31.49 -29.01 -37.88
C ALA A 36 -31.28 -30.30 -38.69
N PHE A 37 -30.21 -31.06 -38.42
CA PHE A 37 -29.94 -32.32 -39.11
C PHE A 37 -30.95 -33.41 -38.75
N SER A 38 -31.40 -33.53 -37.50
CA SER A 38 -32.45 -34.48 -37.12
C SER A 38 -33.78 -34.20 -37.81
N ASN A 39 -34.12 -32.91 -38.02
CA ASN A 39 -35.30 -32.52 -38.80
C ASN A 39 -35.17 -32.93 -40.26
N ALA A 40 -34.01 -32.69 -40.87
CA ALA A 40 -33.72 -33.11 -42.24
C ALA A 40 -33.79 -34.64 -42.38
N GLU A 41 -33.18 -35.39 -41.47
CA GLU A 41 -33.22 -36.87 -41.51
C GLU A 41 -34.64 -37.42 -41.43
N ARG A 42 -35.49 -36.87 -40.55
CA ARG A 42 -36.92 -37.23 -40.48
C ARG A 42 -37.67 -37.00 -41.78
N GLN A 43 -37.37 -35.89 -42.47
CA GLN A 43 -38.01 -35.57 -43.74
C GLN A 43 -37.49 -36.43 -44.88
N ALA A 44 -36.20 -36.78 -44.89
CA ALA A 44 -35.66 -37.74 -45.86
C ALA A 44 -36.30 -39.13 -45.66
N ALA A 45 -36.37 -39.60 -44.40
CA ALA A 45 -36.99 -40.88 -44.07
C ALA A 45 -38.47 -40.97 -44.49
N SER A 46 -39.18 -39.84 -44.53
CA SER A 46 -40.58 -39.80 -45.01
C SER A 46 -40.74 -40.19 -46.48
N MET A 47 -39.67 -40.08 -47.28
CA MET A 47 -39.67 -40.44 -48.70
C MET A 47 -39.31 -41.90 -48.98
N ALA A 48 -38.79 -42.63 -47.97
CA ALA A 48 -38.38 -44.01 -48.14
C ALA A 48 -39.51 -44.94 -48.62
N PRO A 49 -40.75 -44.88 -48.09
CA PRO A 49 -41.85 -45.71 -48.56
C PRO A 49 -42.20 -45.48 -50.04
N THR A 50 -42.14 -44.23 -50.52
CA THR A 50 -42.42 -43.92 -51.92
C THR A 50 -41.37 -44.52 -52.84
N LEU A 51 -40.09 -44.45 -52.46
CA LEU A 51 -38.98 -45.03 -53.23
C LEU A 51 -39.00 -46.56 -53.24
N SER A 52 -39.58 -47.19 -52.22
CA SER A 52 -39.82 -48.64 -52.22
C SER A 52 -40.95 -49.06 -53.18
N ILE A 53 -41.92 -48.18 -53.45
CA ILE A 53 -43.10 -48.48 -54.27
C ILE A 53 -42.87 -48.15 -55.74
N THR A 54 -42.22 -47.02 -56.04
CA THR A 54 -42.07 -46.55 -57.42
C THR A 54 -40.73 -45.85 -57.65
N THR A 55 -40.14 -46.14 -58.81
CA THR A 55 -38.96 -45.43 -59.35
C THR A 55 -39.30 -44.64 -60.61
N ASP A 56 -40.59 -44.44 -60.89
CA ASP A 56 -41.03 -43.68 -62.06
C ASP A 56 -40.73 -42.17 -61.88
N PRO A 57 -40.02 -41.52 -62.83
CA PRO A 57 -39.62 -40.12 -62.69
C PRO A 57 -40.77 -39.14 -62.50
N VAL A 58 -41.94 -39.42 -63.11
CA VAL A 58 -43.11 -38.51 -63.03
C VAL A 58 -43.78 -38.64 -61.67
N GLN A 59 -43.93 -39.86 -61.15
CA GLN A 59 -44.47 -40.09 -59.82
C GLN A 59 -43.54 -39.59 -58.71
N LEU A 60 -42.22 -39.81 -58.85
CA LEU A 60 -41.23 -39.32 -57.88
C LEU A 60 -41.18 -37.80 -57.82
N ARG A 61 -41.25 -37.11 -58.97
CA ARG A 61 -41.32 -35.64 -59.00
C ARG A 61 -42.52 -35.11 -58.22
N LYS A 62 -43.72 -35.66 -58.47
CA LYS A 62 -44.94 -35.29 -57.73
C LYS A 62 -44.82 -35.58 -56.23
N ALA A 63 -44.19 -36.70 -55.88
CA ALA A 63 -44.00 -37.07 -54.48
C ALA A 63 -43.03 -36.12 -53.76
N VAL A 64 -41.89 -35.80 -54.39
CA VAL A 64 -40.94 -34.80 -53.86
C VAL A 64 -41.63 -33.44 -53.71
N GLU A 65 -42.31 -32.94 -54.74
CA GLU A 65 -43.06 -31.67 -54.71
C GLU A 65 -44.16 -31.64 -53.63
N SER A 66 -44.72 -32.80 -53.26
CA SER A 66 -45.72 -32.90 -52.19
C SER A 66 -45.12 -32.84 -50.78
N THR A 67 -43.81 -33.04 -50.62
CA THR A 67 -43.13 -32.89 -49.32
C THR A 67 -42.85 -31.43 -49.03
N GLN A 68 -42.78 -31.07 -47.73
CA GLN A 68 -42.46 -29.70 -47.33
C GLN A 68 -41.10 -29.22 -47.88
N MET A 69 -40.08 -30.08 -47.91
CA MET A 69 -38.77 -29.72 -48.44
C MET A 69 -38.73 -29.69 -49.95
N GLY A 70 -39.41 -30.59 -50.66
CA GLY A 70 -39.48 -30.51 -52.11
C GLY A 70 -40.28 -29.29 -52.59
N ALA A 71 -41.37 -28.93 -51.92
CA ALA A 71 -42.10 -27.68 -52.18
C ALA A 71 -41.23 -26.43 -51.94
N ALA A 72 -40.36 -26.46 -50.94
CA ALA A 72 -39.38 -25.41 -50.67
C ALA A 72 -38.15 -25.45 -51.60
N GLN A 73 -38.10 -26.38 -52.57
CA GLN A 73 -36.94 -26.66 -53.41
C GLN A 73 -35.67 -26.90 -52.58
N ARG A 74 -35.77 -27.74 -51.56
CA ARG A 74 -34.68 -28.15 -50.64
C ARG A 74 -34.51 -29.66 -50.56
N MET A 75 -35.11 -30.40 -51.48
CA MET A 75 -34.99 -31.85 -51.56
C MET A 75 -34.63 -32.26 -52.99
N ALA A 76 -33.68 -33.17 -53.11
CA ALA A 76 -33.40 -33.93 -54.33
C ALA A 76 -33.38 -35.43 -54.05
N VAL A 77 -33.64 -36.22 -55.09
CA VAL A 77 -33.61 -37.67 -55.04
C VAL A 77 -32.79 -38.19 -56.22
N HIS A 78 -31.72 -38.92 -55.90
CA HIS A 78 -30.76 -39.47 -56.85
C HIS A 78 -30.94 -40.98 -56.94
N VAL A 79 -31.63 -41.43 -57.99
CA VAL A 79 -31.87 -42.85 -58.27
C VAL A 79 -30.78 -43.36 -59.22
N PRO A 80 -30.02 -44.42 -58.87
CA PRO A 80 -29.01 -44.98 -59.75
C PRO A 80 -29.64 -45.62 -61.00
N SER A 81 -28.81 -45.93 -62.00
CA SER A 81 -29.23 -46.69 -63.17
C SER A 81 -29.55 -48.14 -62.77
N VAL A 82 -30.84 -48.52 -62.77
CA VAL A 82 -31.32 -49.86 -62.38
C VAL A 82 -31.96 -50.56 -63.58
N GLY A 83 -31.57 -51.81 -63.85
CA GLY A 83 -32.26 -52.69 -64.81
C GLY A 83 -32.38 -52.13 -66.24
N GLY A 84 -31.40 -51.37 -66.71
CA GLY A 84 -31.38 -50.76 -68.05
C GLY A 84 -32.10 -49.39 -68.15
N ARG A 85 -32.64 -48.85 -67.04
CA ARG A 85 -33.11 -47.46 -66.96
C ARG A 85 -31.95 -46.53 -66.59
N LEU A 86 -31.90 -45.36 -67.22
CA LEU A 86 -30.91 -44.31 -66.91
C LEU A 86 -31.06 -43.84 -65.46
N ALA A 87 -29.96 -43.32 -64.89
CA ALA A 87 -30.01 -42.64 -63.60
C ALA A 87 -30.97 -41.45 -63.66
N VAL A 88 -31.69 -41.21 -62.55
CA VAL A 88 -32.72 -40.17 -62.47
C VAL A 88 -32.42 -39.28 -61.28
N ASP A 89 -32.22 -38.00 -61.57
CA ASP A 89 -32.12 -36.95 -60.56
C ASP A 89 -33.41 -36.12 -60.56
N ILE A 90 -34.09 -36.09 -59.41
CA ILE A 90 -35.33 -35.34 -59.20
C ILE A 90 -35.06 -34.22 -58.20
N GLY A 91 -35.47 -32.99 -58.50
CA GLY A 91 -35.25 -31.83 -57.62
C GLY A 91 -33.97 -31.07 -57.94
N ALA A 92 -33.59 -30.16 -57.05
CA ALA A 92 -32.33 -29.42 -57.14
C ALA A 92 -31.27 -30.14 -56.30
N GLY A 93 -30.13 -30.52 -56.86
CA GLY A 93 -29.01 -31.09 -56.09
C GLY A 93 -28.04 -29.99 -55.66
N TRP A 94 -27.48 -30.11 -54.45
CA TRP A 94 -26.50 -29.16 -53.89
C TRP A 94 -25.14 -29.81 -53.64
N ALA A 95 -25.13 -31.10 -53.33
CA ALA A 95 -23.95 -31.90 -53.14
C ALA A 95 -23.31 -32.25 -54.48
N GLY A 96 -21.98 -32.30 -54.50
CA GLY A 96 -21.25 -32.77 -55.67
C GLY A 96 -21.57 -34.24 -55.99
N PRO A 97 -21.55 -34.67 -57.27
CA PRO A 97 -21.83 -36.05 -57.66
C PRO A 97 -20.98 -37.09 -56.92
N HIS A 98 -19.75 -36.74 -56.55
CA HIS A 98 -18.87 -37.58 -55.74
C HIS A 98 -19.45 -37.88 -54.35
N ALA A 99 -20.03 -36.90 -53.66
CA ALA A 99 -20.59 -37.10 -52.32
C ALA A 99 -21.83 -38.00 -52.35
N VAL A 100 -22.66 -37.89 -53.40
CA VAL A 100 -23.81 -38.77 -53.62
C VAL A 100 -23.36 -40.22 -53.82
N GLU A 101 -22.35 -40.45 -54.67
CA GLU A 101 -21.82 -41.79 -54.92
C GLU A 101 -21.09 -42.37 -53.70
N GLU A 102 -20.34 -41.56 -52.96
CA GLU A 102 -19.73 -41.99 -51.69
C GLU A 102 -20.77 -42.41 -50.66
N THR A 103 -21.86 -41.64 -50.50
CA THR A 103 -22.97 -41.98 -49.61
C THR A 103 -23.62 -43.31 -50.00
N ARG A 104 -23.85 -43.49 -51.31
CA ARG A 104 -24.39 -44.73 -51.87
C ARG A 104 -23.51 -45.93 -51.53
N ARG A 105 -22.19 -45.81 -51.72
CA ARG A 105 -21.22 -46.88 -51.42
C ARG A 105 -21.09 -47.17 -49.93
N MET A 106 -21.16 -46.14 -49.08
CA MET A 106 -21.04 -46.30 -47.63
C MET A 106 -22.32 -46.86 -46.99
N GLY A 107 -23.48 -46.66 -47.61
CA GLY A 107 -24.77 -47.15 -47.09
C GLY A 107 -25.21 -46.52 -45.76
N ARG A 108 -24.61 -45.38 -45.38
CA ARG A 108 -24.97 -44.60 -44.17
C ARG A 108 -25.10 -43.13 -44.51
N ALA A 109 -25.88 -42.41 -43.71
CA ALA A 109 -26.07 -40.97 -43.88
C ALA A 109 -24.74 -40.22 -43.84
N THR A 110 -24.58 -39.23 -44.71
CA THR A 110 -23.42 -38.33 -44.72
C THR A 110 -23.86 -36.87 -44.86
N THR A 111 -22.97 -35.95 -44.54
CA THR A 111 -23.19 -34.51 -44.72
C THR A 111 -22.14 -33.94 -45.64
N ALA A 112 -22.55 -33.06 -46.55
CA ALA A 112 -21.68 -32.35 -47.47
C ALA A 112 -21.86 -30.83 -47.32
N SER A 113 -20.78 -30.07 -47.44
CA SER A 113 -20.87 -28.61 -47.47
C SER A 113 -21.30 -28.14 -48.87
N VAL A 114 -22.17 -27.13 -48.92
CA VAL A 114 -22.74 -26.61 -50.18
C VAL A 114 -22.04 -25.32 -50.59
N ALA A 115 -21.68 -25.22 -51.87
CA ALA A 115 -21.11 -24.00 -52.43
C ALA A 115 -22.18 -22.87 -52.40
N GLY A 116 -21.92 -21.82 -51.63
CA GLY A 116 -22.90 -20.74 -51.38
C GLY A 116 -23.49 -20.73 -49.97
N GLY A 117 -23.11 -21.67 -49.11
CA GLY A 117 -23.48 -21.71 -47.69
C GLY A 117 -24.51 -22.78 -47.35
N GLY A 118 -24.54 -23.20 -46.09
CA GLY A 118 -25.34 -24.33 -45.61
C GLY A 118 -24.71 -25.70 -45.86
N SER A 119 -25.49 -26.74 -45.57
CA SER A 119 -25.06 -28.14 -45.62
C SER A 119 -26.12 -29.00 -46.31
N ALA A 120 -25.72 -30.01 -47.05
CA ALA A 120 -26.60 -31.02 -47.62
C ALA A 120 -26.52 -32.30 -46.77
N LEU A 121 -27.66 -32.80 -46.31
CA LEU A 121 -27.78 -34.14 -45.72
C LEU A 121 -28.07 -35.14 -46.83
N LEU A 122 -27.26 -36.20 -46.92
CA LEU A 122 -27.40 -37.27 -47.90
C LEU A 122 -27.84 -38.55 -47.18
N GLN A 123 -29.09 -38.95 -47.37
CA GLN A 123 -29.70 -40.12 -46.75
C GLN A 123 -29.80 -41.27 -47.76
N PRO A 124 -29.04 -42.37 -47.61
CA PRO A 124 -29.20 -43.55 -48.45
C PRO A 124 -30.50 -44.28 -48.10
N THR A 125 -31.23 -44.71 -49.12
CA THR A 125 -32.50 -45.43 -49.02
C THR A 125 -32.47 -46.63 -49.97
N ALA A 126 -32.73 -47.82 -49.43
CA ALA A 126 -32.81 -49.03 -50.23
C ALA A 126 -34.06 -49.02 -51.13
N LEU A 127 -33.87 -49.33 -52.40
CA LEU A 127 -34.92 -49.54 -53.38
C LEU A 127 -35.41 -50.99 -53.33
N GLY A 128 -36.62 -51.25 -53.83
CA GLY A 128 -37.14 -52.61 -53.97
C GLY A 128 -36.30 -53.53 -54.88
N SER A 129 -35.40 -52.95 -55.70
CA SER A 129 -34.45 -53.68 -56.55
C SER A 129 -33.19 -54.17 -55.82
N GLY A 130 -32.92 -53.69 -54.60
CA GLY A 130 -31.67 -53.92 -53.86
C GLY A 130 -30.61 -52.84 -54.08
N ASP A 131 -30.83 -51.88 -54.98
CA ASP A 131 -29.96 -50.72 -55.18
C ASP A 131 -30.23 -49.62 -54.14
N ILE A 132 -29.31 -48.67 -54.00
CA ILE A 132 -29.42 -47.55 -53.04
C ILE A 132 -29.67 -46.24 -53.79
N ALA A 133 -30.85 -45.66 -53.58
CA ALA A 133 -31.13 -44.26 -53.90
C ALA A 133 -30.58 -43.35 -52.79
N VAL A 134 -30.24 -42.12 -53.13
CA VAL A 134 -29.81 -41.11 -52.15
C VAL A 134 -30.80 -39.96 -52.16
N ILE A 135 -31.39 -39.68 -51.01
CA ILE A 135 -32.22 -38.50 -50.80
C ILE A 135 -31.31 -37.40 -50.26
N GLU A 136 -31.27 -36.28 -50.96
CA GLU A 136 -30.53 -35.10 -50.58
C GLU A 136 -31.48 -34.06 -49.98
N ILE A 137 -31.14 -33.49 -48.83
CA ILE A 137 -31.86 -32.36 -48.23
C ILE A 137 -30.91 -31.22 -47.94
N TYR A 138 -31.24 -30.03 -48.46
CA TYR A 138 -30.52 -28.80 -48.16
C TYR A 138 -30.94 -28.21 -46.82
N VAL A 139 -29.96 -28.06 -45.92
CA VAL A 139 -30.08 -27.43 -44.61
C VAL A 139 -29.40 -26.05 -44.66
N PRO A 140 -30.17 -24.96 -44.69
CA PRO A 140 -29.61 -23.61 -44.68
C PRO A 140 -28.83 -23.31 -43.41
N GLU A 141 -27.79 -22.49 -43.51
CA GLU A 141 -27.00 -22.05 -42.34
C GLU A 141 -27.86 -21.38 -41.27
N SER A 142 -28.92 -20.65 -41.68
CA SER A 142 -29.86 -20.00 -40.77
C SER A 142 -30.62 -20.97 -39.86
N GLU A 143 -30.83 -22.22 -40.28
CA GLU A 143 -31.47 -23.25 -39.46
C GLU A 143 -30.48 -23.84 -38.45
N VAL A 144 -29.23 -24.05 -38.87
CA VAL A 144 -28.13 -24.54 -38.03
C VAL A 144 -27.75 -23.51 -36.96
N SER A 145 -27.83 -22.22 -37.28
CA SER A 145 -27.54 -21.12 -36.36
C SER A 145 -28.77 -20.58 -35.63
N ASN A 146 -29.95 -21.17 -35.82
CA ASN A 146 -31.19 -20.62 -35.29
C ASN A 146 -31.15 -20.57 -33.75
N GLY A 147 -31.42 -19.40 -33.17
CA GLY A 147 -31.39 -19.17 -31.73
C GLY A 147 -30.00 -19.07 -31.10
N VAL A 148 -28.93 -19.37 -31.84
CA VAL A 148 -27.54 -19.28 -31.34
C VAL A 148 -27.16 -17.83 -31.05
N THR A 149 -27.49 -16.91 -31.96
CA THR A 149 -27.24 -15.46 -31.79
C THR A 149 -28.01 -14.90 -30.59
N THR A 150 -29.29 -15.24 -30.47
CA THR A 150 -30.12 -14.87 -29.31
C THR A 150 -29.55 -15.41 -28.01
N ALA A 151 -29.09 -16.67 -27.99
CA ALA A 151 -28.47 -17.25 -26.81
C ALA A 151 -27.18 -16.51 -26.42
N TRP A 152 -26.31 -16.18 -27.37
CA TRP A 152 -25.11 -15.36 -27.11
C TRP A 152 -25.45 -13.97 -26.58
N LEU A 153 -26.47 -13.31 -27.12
CA LEU A 153 -26.92 -12.01 -26.62
C LEU A 153 -27.45 -12.09 -25.19
N VAL A 154 -28.26 -13.11 -24.87
CA VAL A 154 -28.75 -13.35 -23.52
C VAL A 154 -27.61 -13.65 -22.56
N LEU A 155 -26.66 -14.51 -22.94
CA LEU A 155 -25.49 -14.85 -22.12
C LEU A 155 -24.59 -13.63 -21.88
N ALA A 156 -24.35 -12.82 -22.91
CA ALA A 156 -23.60 -11.57 -22.80
C ALA A 156 -24.32 -10.57 -21.88
N GLY A 157 -25.64 -10.43 -22.02
CA GLY A 157 -26.46 -9.55 -21.17
C GLY A 157 -26.44 -9.95 -19.70
N VAL A 158 -26.63 -11.25 -19.41
CA VAL A 158 -26.55 -11.79 -18.04
C VAL A 158 -25.13 -11.63 -17.48
N GLY A 159 -24.10 -11.94 -18.28
CA GLY A 159 -22.70 -11.77 -17.89
C GLY A 159 -22.36 -10.32 -17.54
N LEU A 160 -22.79 -9.36 -18.36
CA LEU A 160 -22.61 -7.94 -18.12
C LEU A 160 -23.35 -7.49 -16.85
N ALA A 161 -24.59 -7.94 -16.65
CA ALA A 161 -25.36 -7.62 -15.45
C ALA A 161 -24.68 -8.14 -14.16
N LEU A 162 -24.13 -9.36 -14.20
CA LEU A 162 -23.37 -9.93 -13.09
C LEU A 162 -22.09 -9.15 -12.79
N ILE A 163 -21.34 -8.74 -13.83
CA ILE A 163 -20.14 -7.93 -13.68
C ILE A 163 -20.46 -6.56 -13.07
N VAL A 164 -21.46 -5.86 -13.60
CA VAL A 164 -21.89 -4.56 -13.08
C VAL A 164 -22.38 -4.70 -11.64
N GLY A 165 -23.17 -5.73 -11.36
CA GLY A 165 -23.65 -6.05 -10.01
C GLY A 165 -22.51 -6.32 -9.02
N SER A 166 -21.49 -7.10 -9.42
CA SER A 166 -20.37 -7.42 -8.52
C SER A 166 -19.51 -6.20 -8.22
N VAL A 167 -19.27 -5.33 -9.22
CA VAL A 167 -18.56 -4.06 -9.02
C VAL A 167 -19.35 -3.14 -8.08
N ALA A 168 -20.66 -3.01 -8.27
CA ALA A 168 -21.51 -2.18 -7.42
C ALA A 168 -21.52 -2.69 -5.95
N VAL A 169 -21.59 -4.00 -5.76
CA VAL A 169 -21.54 -4.63 -4.43
C VAL A 169 -20.17 -4.41 -3.77
N ALA A 170 -19.07 -4.67 -4.49
CA ALA A 170 -17.71 -4.46 -4.01
C ALA A 170 -17.46 -3.00 -3.64
N ASP A 171 -17.96 -2.07 -4.44
CA ASP A 171 -17.84 -0.64 -4.20
C ASP A 171 -18.58 -0.20 -2.92
N ARG A 172 -19.81 -0.69 -2.75
CA ARG A 172 -20.65 -0.44 -1.57
C ARG A 172 -20.05 -1.02 -0.29
N LEU A 173 -19.48 -2.24 -0.35
CA LEU A 173 -18.75 -2.87 0.74
C LEU A 173 -17.49 -2.08 1.10
N GLY A 174 -16.71 -1.67 0.09
CA GLY A 174 -15.53 -0.83 0.30
C GLY A 174 -15.86 0.51 0.96
N ALA A 175 -16.97 1.13 0.57
CA ALA A 175 -17.43 2.38 1.16
C ALA A 175 -17.93 2.22 2.61
N ARG A 176 -18.54 1.08 2.96
CA ARG A 176 -19.15 0.84 4.28
C ARG A 176 -18.23 0.18 5.31
N LEU A 177 -17.24 -0.60 4.88
CA LEU A 177 -16.37 -1.38 5.77
C LEU A 177 -14.93 -0.87 5.74
N VAL A 178 -14.34 -0.77 4.56
CA VAL A 178 -12.92 -0.47 4.40
C VAL A 178 -12.62 0.99 4.74
N ARG A 179 -13.42 1.93 4.24
CA ARG A 179 -13.20 3.36 4.50
C ARG A 179 -13.26 3.74 5.99
N PRO A 180 -14.26 3.32 6.79
CA PRO A 180 -14.26 3.64 8.22
C PRO A 180 -13.10 2.98 8.99
N ALA A 181 -12.70 1.76 8.59
CA ALA A 181 -11.55 1.09 9.19
C ALA A 181 -10.22 1.79 8.87
N GLU A 182 -9.99 2.20 7.61
CA GLU A 182 -8.82 3.01 7.21
C GLU A 182 -8.78 4.32 8.01
N ARG A 183 -9.92 5.02 8.17
CA ARG A 183 -10.00 6.25 8.99
C ARG A 183 -9.66 6.01 10.46
N LEU A 184 -10.10 4.90 11.05
CA LEU A 184 -9.78 4.55 12.43
C LEU A 184 -8.28 4.29 12.61
N ALA A 185 -7.67 3.58 11.65
CA ALA A 185 -6.23 3.33 11.63
C ALA A 185 -5.42 4.63 11.50
N ASP A 186 -5.82 5.51 10.57
CA ASP A 186 -5.19 6.82 10.38
C ASP A 186 -5.31 7.69 11.63
N ALA A 187 -6.47 7.65 12.29
CA ALA A 187 -6.69 8.40 13.53
C ALA A 187 -5.84 7.87 14.69
N ALA A 188 -5.71 6.54 14.83
CA ALA A 188 -4.84 5.95 15.81
C ALA A 188 -3.37 6.30 15.58
N HIS A 189 -2.92 6.29 14.32
CA HIS A 189 -1.57 6.72 13.97
C HIS A 189 -1.37 8.22 14.25
N GLY A 190 -2.34 9.06 13.92
CA GLY A 190 -2.32 10.49 14.23
C GLY A 190 -2.24 10.77 15.73
N LEU A 191 -3.01 10.04 16.55
CA LEU A 191 -2.94 10.15 18.00
C LEU A 191 -1.56 9.72 18.54
N GLY A 192 -1.00 8.63 18.01
CA GLY A 192 0.36 8.17 18.34
C GLY A 192 1.48 9.16 17.95
N GLN A 193 1.22 10.02 16.96
CA GLN A 193 2.10 11.13 16.56
C GLN A 193 1.85 12.43 17.36
N GLY A 194 1.02 12.40 18.42
CA GLY A 194 0.74 13.57 19.26
C GLY A 194 -0.39 14.47 18.74
N ARG A 195 -1.15 14.07 17.70
CA ARG A 195 -2.33 14.83 17.25
C ARG A 195 -3.54 14.52 18.12
N LEU A 196 -3.59 15.12 19.30
CA LEU A 196 -4.60 14.84 20.33
C LEU A 196 -6.05 15.23 19.97
N GLY A 197 -6.24 16.11 18.98
CA GLY A 197 -7.56 16.56 18.52
C GLY A 197 -8.24 15.64 17.51
N VAL A 198 -7.58 14.55 17.07
CA VAL A 198 -8.16 13.66 16.05
C VAL A 198 -9.33 12.87 16.63
N ARG A 199 -10.48 12.90 15.95
CA ARG A 199 -11.67 12.12 16.29
C ARG A 199 -12.19 11.38 15.06
N VAL A 200 -12.79 10.23 15.29
CA VAL A 200 -13.32 9.36 14.22
C VAL A 200 -14.85 9.46 14.20
N PRO A 201 -15.47 9.68 13.02
CA PRO A 201 -16.92 9.70 12.92
C PRO A 201 -17.51 8.30 13.18
N GLU A 202 -18.57 8.25 13.98
CA GLU A 202 -19.25 7.02 14.41
C GLU A 202 -20.17 6.44 13.30
N GLN A 203 -19.57 6.07 12.17
CA GLN A 203 -20.26 5.57 10.99
C GLN A 203 -19.88 4.14 10.64
N GLY A 204 -20.76 3.44 9.91
CA GLY A 204 -20.55 2.07 9.46
C GLY A 204 -21.33 1.03 10.26
N PRO A 205 -20.95 -0.26 10.15
CA PRO A 205 -21.51 -1.35 10.94
C PRO A 205 -21.37 -1.13 12.44
N LYS A 206 -22.16 -1.87 13.22
CA LYS A 206 -22.21 -1.74 14.68
C LYS A 206 -20.83 -1.90 15.32
N GLU A 207 -20.03 -2.82 14.80
CA GLU A 207 -18.68 -3.16 15.28
C GLU A 207 -17.73 -1.97 15.08
N LEU A 208 -17.74 -1.35 13.90
CA LEU A 208 -16.90 -0.18 13.60
C LEU A 208 -17.36 1.07 14.34
N ARG A 209 -18.68 1.27 14.52
CA ARG A 209 -19.19 2.36 15.36
C ARG A 209 -18.75 2.21 16.80
N SER A 210 -18.85 0.99 17.35
CA SER A 210 -18.41 0.71 18.72
C SER A 210 -16.90 0.97 18.88
N ALA A 211 -16.09 0.60 17.88
CA ALA A 211 -14.66 0.88 17.89
C ALA A 211 -14.37 2.39 17.79
N ALA A 212 -15.12 3.14 16.98
CA ALA A 212 -15.00 4.61 16.90
C ALA A 212 -15.35 5.30 18.22
N VAL A 213 -16.43 4.88 18.89
CA VAL A 213 -16.81 5.38 20.23
C VAL A 213 -15.70 5.10 21.25
N ALA A 214 -15.20 3.85 21.30
CA ALA A 214 -14.13 3.47 22.21
C ALA A 214 -12.83 4.24 21.94
N PHE A 215 -12.48 4.47 20.67
CA PHE A 215 -11.32 5.26 20.28
C PHE A 215 -11.47 6.73 20.72
N ASN A 216 -12.62 7.35 20.45
CA ASN A 216 -12.87 8.74 20.85
C ASN A 216 -12.79 8.89 22.38
N ALA A 217 -13.39 7.98 23.15
CA ALA A 217 -13.31 7.97 24.61
C ALA A 217 -11.87 7.81 25.12
N MET A 218 -11.07 6.93 24.49
CA MET A 218 -9.65 6.78 24.81
C MET A 218 -8.88 8.07 24.50
N ALA A 219 -9.13 8.70 23.35
CA ALA A 219 -8.48 9.95 22.97
C ALA A 219 -8.82 11.10 23.93
N ASP A 220 -10.08 11.19 24.37
CA ASP A 220 -10.52 12.14 25.40
C ASP A 220 -9.79 11.87 26.72
N ARG A 221 -9.68 10.60 27.13
CA ARG A 221 -8.97 10.24 28.36
C ARG A 221 -7.49 10.58 28.33
N VAL A 222 -6.83 10.39 27.19
CA VAL A 222 -5.43 10.81 27.01
C VAL A 222 -5.29 12.32 27.13
N VAL A 223 -6.22 13.10 26.54
CA VAL A 223 -6.22 14.56 26.67
C VAL A 223 -6.38 14.98 28.14
N GLU A 224 -7.31 14.36 28.88
CA GLU A 224 -7.49 14.62 30.31
C GLU A 224 -6.25 14.27 31.14
N LEU A 225 -5.64 13.11 30.90
CA LEU A 225 -4.43 12.70 31.62
C LEU A 225 -3.28 13.70 31.40
N LEU A 226 -3.09 14.15 30.16
CA LEU A 226 -2.08 15.17 29.83
C LEU A 226 -2.43 16.53 30.44
N ALA A 227 -3.72 16.90 30.52
CA ALA A 227 -4.15 18.12 31.19
C ALA A 227 -3.87 18.08 32.70
N ASN A 228 -4.17 16.94 33.35
CA ASN A 228 -3.90 16.74 34.78
C ASN A 228 -2.39 16.74 35.07
N GLU A 229 -1.58 16.12 34.21
CA GLU A 229 -0.13 16.15 34.34
C GLU A 229 0.42 17.59 34.24
N ARG A 230 -0.15 18.43 33.37
CA ARG A 230 0.19 19.86 33.26
C ARG A 230 -0.15 20.63 34.55
N GLU A 231 -1.32 20.38 35.13
CA GLU A 231 -1.75 21.05 36.35
C GLU A 231 -0.90 20.65 37.55
N LEU A 232 -0.67 19.34 37.73
CA LEU A 232 0.15 18.80 38.81
C LEU A 232 1.58 19.34 38.77
N ALA A 233 2.15 19.47 37.59
CA ALA A 233 3.46 20.07 37.43
C ALA A 233 3.52 21.56 37.75
N ALA A 234 2.48 22.32 37.40
CA ALA A 234 2.40 23.73 37.75
C ALA A 234 2.30 23.90 39.27
N ASP A 235 1.48 23.07 39.93
CA ASP A 235 1.36 23.03 41.39
C ASP A 235 2.68 22.64 42.07
N LEU A 236 3.38 21.61 41.60
CA LEU A 236 4.70 21.23 42.11
C LEU A 236 5.72 22.37 41.98
N SER A 237 5.71 23.09 40.85
CA SER A 237 6.58 24.26 40.65
C SER A 237 6.33 25.32 41.72
N HIS A 238 5.06 25.60 42.04
CA HIS A 238 4.69 26.56 43.07
C HIS A 238 5.07 26.07 44.47
N ARG A 239 4.82 24.80 44.79
CA ARG A 239 5.11 24.22 46.11
C ARG A 239 6.60 24.11 46.41
N LEU A 240 7.46 23.96 45.40
CA LEU A 240 8.92 23.94 45.56
C LEU A 240 9.51 25.34 45.72
N ARG A 241 8.91 26.37 45.10
CA ARG A 241 9.40 27.75 45.16
C ARG A 241 9.31 28.36 46.56
N THR A 242 8.23 28.05 47.29
CA THR A 242 8.01 28.54 48.66
C THR A 242 9.09 28.11 49.67
N PRO A 243 9.42 26.82 49.83
CA PRO A 243 10.48 26.39 50.74
C PRO A 243 11.87 26.82 50.27
N LEU A 244 12.13 26.89 48.96
CA LEU A 244 13.40 27.45 48.43
C LEU A 244 13.57 28.92 48.82
N THR A 245 12.51 29.71 48.73
CA THR A 245 12.53 31.13 49.15
C THR A 245 12.87 31.26 50.65
N VAL A 246 12.31 30.38 51.49
CA VAL A 246 12.61 30.35 52.94
C VAL A 246 14.04 29.91 53.21
N LEU A 247 14.53 28.87 52.52
CA LEU A 247 15.94 28.42 52.61
C LEU A 247 16.91 29.54 52.23
N ARG A 248 16.59 30.29 51.16
CA ARG A 248 17.36 31.47 50.74
C ARG A 248 17.37 32.58 51.78
N LEU A 249 16.23 32.91 52.38
CA LEU A 249 16.13 33.91 53.46
C LEU A 249 16.92 33.49 54.71
N ASN A 250 16.85 32.21 55.08
CA ASN A 250 17.62 31.65 56.20
C ASN A 250 19.12 31.68 55.91
N ALA A 251 19.55 31.32 54.69
CA ALA A 251 20.95 31.36 54.29
C ALA A 251 21.50 32.79 54.22
N ALA A 252 20.67 33.77 53.83
CA ALA A 252 21.02 35.20 53.85
C ALA A 252 21.11 35.76 55.29
N SER A 253 20.47 35.10 56.26
CA SER A 253 20.53 35.47 57.68
C SER A 253 21.74 34.86 58.41
N LEU A 254 22.50 33.97 57.75
CA LEU A 254 23.79 33.50 58.25
C LEU A 254 24.79 34.66 58.15
N GLY A 255 25.40 35.04 59.28
CA GLY A 255 26.44 36.08 59.33
C GLY A 255 27.69 35.72 58.51
N ASP A 256 28.74 36.53 58.63
CA ASP A 256 29.92 36.38 57.75
C ASP A 256 30.87 35.28 58.20
N GLY A 257 31.26 34.41 57.26
CA GLY A 257 32.23 33.34 57.48
C GLY A 257 32.23 32.31 56.34
N PRO A 258 33.32 31.53 56.18
CA PRO A 258 33.47 30.60 55.05
C PRO A 258 32.39 29.50 54.99
N ALA A 259 31.84 29.06 56.13
CA ALA A 259 30.73 28.10 56.18
C ALA A 259 29.38 28.72 55.77
N ALA A 260 29.18 30.01 56.03
CA ALA A 260 27.97 30.74 55.64
C ALA A 260 27.94 30.99 54.13
N GLU A 261 29.07 31.38 53.54
CA GLU A 261 29.19 31.52 52.08
C GLU A 261 28.96 30.20 51.35
N GLN A 262 29.59 29.11 51.81
CA GLN A 262 29.38 27.78 51.23
C GLN A 262 27.92 27.32 51.30
N THR A 263 27.19 27.71 52.35
CA THR A 263 25.75 27.41 52.48
C THR A 263 24.91 28.26 51.52
N ARG A 264 25.25 29.54 51.31
CA ARG A 264 24.57 30.39 50.33
C ARG A 264 24.80 29.90 48.90
N GLU A 265 26.03 29.55 48.54
CA GLU A 265 26.36 28.96 47.23
C GLU A 265 25.60 27.65 46.97
N ALA A 266 25.51 26.77 47.98
CA ALA A 266 24.76 25.52 47.87
C ALA A 266 23.25 25.74 47.67
N VAL A 267 22.66 26.72 48.36
CA VAL A 267 21.23 27.08 48.20
C VAL A 267 20.96 27.70 46.83
N GLU A 268 21.84 28.58 46.35
CA GLU A 268 21.72 29.14 44.99
C GLU A 268 21.86 28.07 43.91
N GLN A 269 22.76 27.10 44.08
CA GLN A 269 22.92 26.01 43.15
C GLN A 269 21.67 25.12 43.11
N LEU A 270 21.08 24.81 44.27
CA LEU A 270 19.83 24.07 44.36
C LEU A 270 18.66 24.83 43.70
N GLU A 271 18.59 26.15 43.88
CA GLU A 271 17.60 27.00 43.22
C GLU A 271 17.74 26.95 41.68
N ARG A 272 18.98 27.06 41.17
CA ARG A 272 19.28 26.93 39.73
C ARG A 272 18.93 25.55 39.16
N GLU A 273 19.21 24.48 39.91
CA GLU A 273 18.87 23.11 39.49
C GLU A 273 17.37 22.88 39.47
N VAL A 274 16.64 23.33 40.49
CA VAL A 274 15.18 23.21 40.56
C VAL A 274 14.50 24.06 39.48
N ASP A 275 14.95 25.29 39.25
CA ASP A 275 14.44 26.12 38.15
C ASP A 275 14.74 25.49 36.78
N THR A 276 15.89 24.84 36.62
CA THR A 276 16.19 24.08 35.41
C THR A 276 15.27 22.88 35.25
N ILE A 277 15.03 22.08 36.30
CA ILE A 277 14.08 20.96 36.26
C ILE A 277 12.67 21.45 35.92
N ILE A 278 12.22 22.54 36.55
CA ILE A 278 10.90 23.15 36.30
C ILE A 278 10.81 23.65 34.85
N ARG A 279 11.84 24.32 34.36
CA ARG A 279 11.93 24.85 32.99
C ARG A 279 11.97 23.72 31.98
N THR A 280 12.83 22.73 32.11
CA THR A 280 12.91 21.57 31.20
C THR A 280 11.58 20.82 31.18
N ALA A 281 10.95 20.64 32.34
CA ALA A 281 9.63 20.04 32.42
C ALA A 281 8.54 20.94 31.80
N ARG A 282 8.69 22.28 31.78
CA ARG A 282 7.79 23.22 31.09
C ARG A 282 8.07 23.35 29.59
N GLU A 283 9.30 23.17 29.14
CA GLU A 283 9.69 23.23 27.73
C GLU A 283 9.29 21.96 27.00
N GLN A 284 9.32 20.80 27.68
CA GLN A 284 8.63 19.59 27.24
C GLN A 284 7.08 19.74 27.19
N ARG A 285 6.52 20.81 27.80
CA ARG A 285 5.06 21.09 27.88
C ARG A 285 4.53 22.06 26.83
N ALA A 286 5.36 22.71 26.01
CA ALA A 286 4.82 23.47 24.89
C ALA A 286 4.40 22.46 23.82
N PRO A 287 3.09 22.29 23.53
CA PRO A 287 2.72 21.52 22.36
C PRO A 287 3.36 22.25 21.18
N ALA A 288 4.10 21.50 20.36
CA ALA A 288 4.42 21.90 18.99
C ALA A 288 3.07 22.07 18.24
N VAL A 289 2.40 23.19 18.51
CA VAL A 289 1.24 23.63 17.77
C VAL A 289 1.81 24.33 16.55
N VAL A 290 1.48 23.72 15.41
CA VAL A 290 1.80 24.10 14.04
C VAL A 290 3.15 23.58 13.51
N GLY A 291 3.08 22.35 13.01
CA GLY A 291 3.98 21.83 11.99
C GLY A 291 3.84 20.31 11.94
N GLY A 292 3.31 19.77 10.84
CA GLY A 292 3.34 18.33 10.59
C GLY A 292 4.78 17.78 10.54
N PRO A 293 5.00 16.54 10.10
CA PRO A 293 6.36 16.06 9.83
C PRO A 293 7.05 17.07 8.90
N GLY A 294 8.03 17.82 9.42
CA GLY A 294 8.71 18.90 8.69
C GLY A 294 8.71 20.31 9.29
N ALA A 295 8.56 20.53 10.61
CA ALA A 295 8.94 21.80 11.22
C ALA A 295 10.48 21.94 11.29
N GLY A 296 11.13 21.92 10.13
CA GLY A 296 12.57 22.09 10.03
C GLY A 296 12.98 23.53 10.30
N CYS A 297 14.04 23.70 11.10
CA CYS A 297 14.66 25.01 11.33
C CYS A 297 15.86 25.23 10.41
N ASP A 298 16.33 26.49 10.35
CA ASP A 298 17.65 26.80 9.81
C ASP A 298 18.68 26.69 10.94
N ALA A 299 19.53 25.66 10.90
CA ALA A 299 20.54 25.38 11.92
C ALA A 299 21.52 26.56 12.08
N SER A 300 21.88 27.22 10.97
CA SER A 300 22.77 28.38 10.97
C SER A 300 22.16 29.55 11.73
N GLU A 301 20.84 29.76 11.61
CA GLU A 301 20.12 30.81 12.35
C GLU A 301 20.14 30.54 13.85
N VAL A 302 19.79 29.31 14.26
CA VAL A 302 19.74 28.93 15.68
C VAL A 302 21.13 28.99 16.31
N ILE A 303 22.16 28.52 15.61
CA ILE A 303 23.54 28.55 16.11
C ILE A 303 24.01 29.99 16.27
N ARG A 304 23.76 30.89 15.31
CA ARG A 304 24.12 32.31 15.47
C ARG A 304 23.41 32.96 16.67
N ASP A 305 22.12 32.68 16.87
CA ASP A 305 21.33 33.19 18.00
C ASP A 305 21.90 32.70 19.35
N ARG A 306 22.20 31.40 19.46
CA ARG A 306 22.81 30.85 20.69
C ARG A 306 24.23 31.36 20.89
N MET A 307 25.04 31.43 19.83
CA MET A 307 26.40 31.96 19.92
C MET A 307 26.42 33.43 20.31
N ALA A 308 25.45 34.26 19.92
CA ALA A 308 25.34 35.63 20.39
C ALA A 308 25.17 35.71 21.92
N PHE A 309 24.35 34.81 22.49
CA PHE A 309 24.18 34.72 23.95
C PHE A 309 25.45 34.23 24.65
N TRP A 310 26.05 33.14 24.17
CA TRP A 310 27.22 32.52 24.82
C TRP A 310 28.53 33.29 24.60
N SER A 311 28.66 34.08 23.53
CA SER A 311 29.84 34.90 23.30
C SER A 311 29.96 36.03 24.32
N ALA A 312 28.85 36.58 24.81
CA ALA A 312 28.87 37.58 25.88
C ALA A 312 29.47 37.03 27.18
N LEU A 313 29.15 35.77 27.53
CA LEU A 313 29.75 35.08 28.68
C LEU A 313 31.21 34.67 28.40
N ALA A 314 31.51 34.28 27.16
CA ALA A 314 32.87 33.95 26.74
C ALA A 314 33.82 35.16 26.84
N GLU A 315 33.36 36.36 26.49
CA GLU A 315 34.13 37.60 26.62
C GLU A 315 34.47 37.92 28.08
N ASP A 316 33.52 37.72 29.00
CA ASP A 316 33.72 37.93 30.44
C ASP A 316 34.76 36.96 31.03
N GLU A 317 34.74 35.69 30.60
CA GLU A 317 35.72 34.66 30.98
C GLU A 317 36.99 34.66 30.11
N GLY A 318 37.17 35.65 29.22
CA GLY A 318 38.36 35.80 28.36
C GLY A 318 38.61 34.66 27.37
N ARG A 319 37.56 33.95 26.92
CA ARG A 319 37.65 32.79 26.02
C ARG A 319 37.62 33.22 24.55
N GLU A 320 38.55 32.70 23.74
CA GLU A 320 38.50 32.88 22.29
C GLU A 320 37.40 31.99 21.68
N VAL A 321 36.46 32.60 20.94
CA VAL A 321 35.32 31.93 20.30
C VAL A 321 35.53 31.88 18.79
N ARG A 322 35.34 30.70 18.18
CA ARG A 322 35.28 30.55 16.72
C ARG A 322 33.96 29.94 16.28
N LEU A 323 33.40 30.49 15.21
CA LEU A 323 32.17 30.01 14.59
C LEU A 323 32.39 29.91 13.08
N ALA A 324 32.18 28.72 12.51
CA ALA A 324 32.33 28.51 11.07
C ALA A 324 31.20 27.67 10.47
N GLY A 325 31.02 27.79 9.14
CA GLY A 325 30.05 26.99 8.39
C GLY A 325 28.59 27.46 8.52
N VAL A 326 28.35 28.63 9.14
CA VAL A 326 27.03 29.23 9.31
C VAL A 326 26.77 30.41 8.36
N ASP A 327 27.58 30.59 7.32
CA ASP A 327 27.47 31.70 6.38
C ASP A 327 26.24 31.60 5.46
N ARG A 328 25.65 30.40 5.36
CA ARG A 328 24.46 30.12 4.54
C ARG A 328 23.39 29.41 5.35
N PRO A 329 22.10 29.53 4.98
CA PRO A 329 21.02 28.75 5.60
C PRO A 329 21.25 27.24 5.45
N VAL A 330 21.13 26.49 6.54
CA VAL A 330 21.26 25.03 6.58
C VAL A 330 19.99 24.44 7.17
N ARG A 331 19.11 23.90 6.31
CA ARG A 331 17.78 23.41 6.73
C ARG A 331 17.89 22.00 7.29
N ILE A 332 17.42 21.79 8.51
CA ILE A 332 17.40 20.49 9.18
C ILE A 332 15.99 20.11 9.62
N PRO A 333 15.62 18.81 9.69
CA PRO A 333 14.29 18.36 10.10
C PRO A 333 14.12 18.31 11.63
N VAL A 334 14.68 19.29 12.34
CA VAL A 334 14.62 19.43 13.81
C VAL A 334 13.95 20.75 14.15
N ALA A 335 13.09 20.75 15.17
CA ALA A 335 12.44 21.98 15.63
C ALA A 335 13.45 22.95 16.28
N ARG A 336 13.29 24.25 16.04
CA ARG A 336 14.19 25.30 16.58
C ARG A 336 14.46 25.16 18.10
N PRO A 337 13.45 24.94 18.97
CA PRO A 337 13.69 24.81 20.41
C PRO A 337 14.53 23.58 20.79
N GLU A 338 14.37 22.47 20.06
CA GLU A 338 15.11 21.23 20.32
C GLU A 338 16.58 21.37 19.97
N LEU A 339 16.90 21.99 18.82
CA LEU A 339 18.27 22.30 18.45
C LEU A 339 18.89 23.30 19.44
N ALA A 340 18.16 24.33 19.85
CA ALA A 340 18.64 25.31 20.83
C ALA A 340 19.00 24.64 22.17
N ALA A 341 18.15 23.75 22.68
CA ALA A 341 18.40 23.01 23.91
C ALA A 341 19.64 22.09 23.81
N ALA A 342 19.83 21.42 22.67
CA ALA A 342 21.02 20.61 22.43
C ALA A 342 22.30 21.46 22.40
N LEU A 343 22.27 22.62 21.73
CA LEU A 343 23.40 23.55 21.69
C LEU A 343 23.72 24.12 23.08
N ASP A 344 22.71 24.49 23.87
CA ASP A 344 22.91 24.99 25.22
C ASP A 344 23.50 23.94 26.15
N ALA A 345 23.12 22.67 25.98
CA ALA A 345 23.73 21.56 26.72
C ALA A 345 25.21 21.38 26.35
N LEU A 346 25.56 21.45 25.05
CA LEU A 346 26.95 21.33 24.60
C LEU A 346 27.81 22.51 25.04
N LEU A 347 27.33 23.73 24.84
CA LEU A 347 28.04 24.94 25.22
C LEU A 347 28.15 25.03 26.75
N GLY A 348 27.08 24.78 27.49
CA GLY A 348 27.12 24.73 28.96
C GLY A 348 28.14 23.71 29.50
N ASN A 349 28.35 22.58 28.82
CA ASN A 349 29.40 21.64 29.18
C ASN A 349 30.81 22.20 28.98
N VAL A 350 31.05 22.96 27.91
CA VAL A 350 32.34 23.63 27.68
C VAL A 350 32.68 24.55 28.86
N PHE A 351 31.76 25.45 29.22
CA PHE A 351 31.97 26.40 30.32
C PHE A 351 32.14 25.69 31.68
N ARG A 352 31.37 24.63 31.93
CA ARG A 352 31.43 23.90 33.22
C ARG A 352 32.71 23.08 33.40
N HIS A 353 33.25 22.53 32.31
CA HIS A 353 34.30 21.51 32.37
C HIS A 353 35.67 21.97 31.85
N THR A 354 35.79 23.23 31.44
CA THR A 354 37.07 23.82 31.03
C THR A 354 37.38 25.10 31.82
N PRO A 355 38.66 25.36 32.17
CA PRO A 355 39.03 26.60 32.85
C PRO A 355 38.67 27.85 32.05
N GLU A 356 38.50 28.98 32.73
CA GLU A 356 38.41 30.30 32.11
C GLU A 356 39.61 30.54 31.16
N GLY A 357 39.37 31.32 30.09
CA GLY A 357 40.34 31.55 29.03
C GLY A 357 40.52 30.39 28.03
N THR A 358 39.90 29.22 28.24
CA THR A 358 39.99 28.09 27.30
C THR A 358 39.21 28.36 26.00
N PRO A 359 39.85 28.37 24.82
CA PRO A 359 39.17 28.56 23.55
C PRO A 359 38.18 27.44 23.21
N PHE A 360 37.11 27.80 22.47
CA PHE A 360 36.18 26.83 21.90
C PHE A 360 35.68 27.25 20.50
N ALA A 361 35.18 26.26 19.76
CA ALA A 361 34.69 26.43 18.40
C ALA A 361 33.35 25.70 18.19
N VAL A 362 32.50 26.28 17.34
CA VAL A 362 31.30 25.64 16.81
C VAL A 362 31.37 25.64 15.28
N ASP A 363 31.27 24.47 14.68
CA ASP A 363 31.34 24.28 13.24
C ASP A 363 30.08 23.56 12.72
N VAL A 364 29.57 24.01 11.58
CA VAL A 364 28.47 23.33 10.87
C VAL A 364 28.97 22.84 9.52
N HIS A 365 28.75 21.56 9.21
CA HIS A 365 29.11 20.97 7.94
C HIS A 365 27.88 20.32 7.30
N ASP A 366 27.52 20.79 6.11
CA ASP A 366 26.50 20.17 5.27
C ASP A 366 27.15 19.08 4.40
N ALA A 367 26.87 17.82 4.72
CA ALA A 367 27.38 16.65 4.00
C ALA A 367 26.40 16.14 2.92
N GLY A 368 25.31 16.85 2.66
CA GLY A 368 24.28 16.49 1.68
C GLY A 368 23.26 15.46 2.17
N ASP A 369 23.69 14.35 2.77
CA ASP A 369 22.80 13.34 3.38
C ASP A 369 22.56 13.57 4.89
N ALA A 370 23.42 14.36 5.52
CA ALA A 370 23.34 14.75 6.92
C ALA A 370 23.98 16.12 7.15
N VAL A 371 23.54 16.80 8.21
CA VAL A 371 24.20 17.98 8.76
C VAL A 371 24.97 17.56 10.01
N ILE A 372 26.23 17.97 10.09
CA ILE A 372 27.11 17.69 11.21
C ILE A 372 27.33 19.01 11.97
N VAL A 373 26.93 19.03 13.24
CA VAL A 373 27.26 20.12 14.16
C VAL A 373 28.38 19.66 15.07
N LEU A 374 29.48 20.41 15.09
CA LEU A 374 30.65 20.13 15.91
C LEU A 374 30.79 21.21 16.97
N VAL A 375 31.01 20.80 18.22
CA VAL A 375 31.39 21.69 19.32
C VAL A 375 32.72 21.20 19.88
N SER A 376 33.73 22.06 19.85
CA SER A 376 35.13 21.72 20.11
C SER A 376 35.73 22.64 21.17
N ASP A 377 36.46 22.10 22.15
CA ASP A 377 37.15 22.88 23.19
C ASP A 377 38.66 22.57 23.28
N ALA A 378 39.43 23.49 23.86
CA ALA A 378 40.86 23.35 24.11
C ALA A 378 41.20 22.84 25.53
N GLY A 379 40.24 22.22 26.22
CA GLY A 379 40.40 21.74 27.60
C GLY A 379 41.16 20.42 27.72
N TYR A 380 40.97 19.74 28.86
CA TYR A 380 41.69 18.50 29.19
C TYR A 380 41.24 17.27 28.38
N GLY A 381 40.12 17.37 27.65
CA GLY A 381 39.52 16.26 26.92
C GLY A 381 38.81 15.25 27.84
N ILE A 382 38.07 14.31 27.22
CA ILE A 382 37.44 13.19 27.94
C ILE A 382 38.33 11.96 27.80
N ALA A 383 38.80 11.42 28.94
CA ALA A 383 39.72 10.27 28.99
C ALA A 383 39.09 8.97 28.45
N ASP A 384 37.80 8.76 28.70
CA ASP A 384 37.02 7.65 28.14
C ASP A 384 35.71 8.16 27.50
N PRO A 385 35.72 8.43 26.19
CA PRO A 385 34.56 8.92 25.46
C PRO A 385 33.36 7.95 25.47
N GLU A 386 33.60 6.63 25.46
CA GLU A 386 32.51 5.65 25.45
C GLU A 386 31.80 5.60 26.81
N GLU A 387 32.57 5.68 27.91
CA GLU A 387 32.01 5.68 29.26
C GLU A 387 31.29 6.98 29.63
N ALA A 388 31.78 8.14 29.16
CA ALA A 388 31.07 9.42 29.33
C ALA A 388 29.72 9.42 28.62
N LEU A 389 29.68 8.83 27.42
CA LEU A 389 28.46 8.70 26.63
C LEU A 389 27.47 7.69 27.24
N ARG A 390 27.98 6.64 27.91
CA ARG A 390 27.19 5.63 28.65
C ARG A 390 26.67 6.16 29.98
N ARG A 391 27.44 6.97 30.72
CA ARG A 391 26.96 7.63 31.96
C ARG A 391 25.82 8.62 31.72
N GLY A 392 25.74 9.23 30.53
CA GLY A 392 24.56 9.97 30.09
C GLY A 392 23.30 9.10 29.90
N ASN A 393 23.45 7.78 29.78
CA ASN A 393 22.37 6.83 29.52
C ASN A 393 21.68 6.32 30.80
N ASP A 394 22.39 6.27 31.93
CA ASP A 394 21.96 5.54 33.13
C ASP A 394 21.46 6.43 34.29
N GLY A 395 21.29 7.75 34.08
CA GLY A 395 20.82 8.66 35.14
C GLY A 395 21.78 8.66 36.34
N GLY A 396 22.88 9.40 36.22
CA GLY A 396 24.03 9.34 37.14
C GLY A 396 23.69 9.38 38.64
N ARG A 397 24.25 8.40 39.38
CA ARG A 397 24.16 8.24 40.84
C ARG A 397 25.15 9.08 41.65
N ASP A 398 26.05 9.83 41.01
CA ASP A 398 27.07 10.65 41.67
C ASP A 398 27.19 12.01 40.98
N GLY A 399 26.34 12.98 41.34
CA GLY A 399 26.55 14.45 41.20
C GLY A 399 26.82 15.08 39.82
N SER A 400 27.07 14.30 38.77
CA SER A 400 27.29 14.75 37.40
C SER A 400 25.99 14.54 36.64
N THR A 401 25.25 15.63 36.41
CA THR A 401 23.99 15.64 35.65
C THR A 401 24.23 15.16 34.21
N GLY A 402 24.14 13.85 33.96
CA GLY A 402 24.22 13.24 32.61
C GLY A 402 23.12 13.70 31.63
N LEU A 403 22.32 14.68 32.05
CA LEU A 403 21.20 15.34 31.37
C LEU A 403 21.58 16.29 30.21
N GLY A 404 22.89 16.50 29.97
CA GLY A 404 23.31 17.33 28.84
C GLY A 404 23.44 16.53 27.55
N LEU A 405 24.12 15.39 27.60
CA LEU A 405 24.44 14.59 26.41
C LEU A 405 23.27 13.70 25.95
N ASP A 406 22.32 13.38 26.84
CA ASP A 406 21.10 12.66 26.50
C ASP A 406 20.13 13.52 25.66
N ILE A 407 20.05 14.83 25.91
CA ILE A 407 19.29 15.78 25.09
C ILE A 407 19.87 15.84 23.68
N VAL A 408 21.20 16.01 23.58
CA VAL A 408 21.92 16.07 22.29
C VAL A 408 21.74 14.77 21.50
N ARG A 409 21.87 13.62 22.19
CA ARG A 409 21.62 12.30 21.61
C ARG A 409 20.18 12.18 21.10
N ARG A 410 19.19 12.54 21.91
CA ARG A 410 17.77 12.42 21.56
C ARG A 410 17.45 13.23 20.31
N VAL A 411 17.99 14.45 20.20
CA VAL A 411 17.84 15.29 19.00
C VAL A 411 18.45 14.60 17.78
N ALA A 412 19.68 14.08 17.87
CA ALA A 412 20.31 13.35 16.77
C ALA A 412 19.51 12.10 16.35
N GLU A 413 19.17 11.24 17.32
CA GLU A 413 18.45 9.98 17.12
C GLU A 413 17.03 10.18 16.59
N SER A 414 16.37 11.31 16.94
CA SER A 414 15.04 11.67 16.40
C SER A 414 15.02 11.79 14.87
N THR A 415 16.19 12.07 14.27
CA THR A 415 16.36 12.15 12.82
C THR A 415 17.00 10.90 12.21
N GLY A 416 17.36 9.89 13.03
CA GLY A 416 18.14 8.74 12.60
C GLY A 416 19.66 9.00 12.49
N GLY A 417 20.12 10.12 13.07
CA GLY A 417 21.52 10.46 13.26
C GLY A 417 22.14 9.82 14.50
N ASP A 418 23.31 10.32 14.91
CA ASP A 418 24.11 9.78 16.02
C ASP A 418 24.90 10.92 16.70
N VAL A 419 25.49 10.66 17.86
CA VAL A 419 26.41 11.57 18.55
C VAL A 419 27.69 10.83 18.91
N ARG A 420 28.85 11.43 18.62
CA ARG A 420 30.16 10.87 19.00
C ARG A 420 31.03 11.92 19.66
N LEU A 421 31.77 11.44 20.64
CA LEU A 421 32.79 12.18 21.34
C LEU A 421 34.15 11.82 20.74
N GLY A 422 34.99 12.82 20.54
CA GLY A 422 36.35 12.69 20.02
C GLY A 422 37.28 13.70 20.68
N ARG A 423 38.50 13.75 20.16
CA ARG A 423 39.50 14.73 20.58
C ARG A 423 39.49 15.90 19.59
N SER A 424 39.42 17.12 20.12
CA SER A 424 39.48 18.34 19.32
C SER A 424 40.88 18.60 18.80
N VAL A 425 40.97 19.22 17.63
CA VAL A 425 42.22 19.81 17.10
C VAL A 425 42.74 20.94 18.00
N LEU A 426 41.89 21.50 18.86
CA LEU A 426 42.25 22.49 19.87
C LEU A 426 42.91 21.86 21.12
N GLY A 427 42.92 20.52 21.22
CA GLY A 427 43.58 19.77 22.29
C GLY A 427 42.63 19.05 23.26
N GLY A 428 41.39 19.57 23.40
CA GLY A 428 40.38 19.08 24.33
C GLY A 428 39.34 18.16 23.71
N THR A 429 38.05 18.37 24.02
CA THR A 429 36.95 17.49 23.58
C THR A 429 36.31 18.02 22.30
N GLU A 430 35.91 17.11 21.42
CA GLU A 430 35.02 17.43 20.29
C GLU A 430 33.76 16.57 20.37
N VAL A 431 32.60 17.22 20.35
CA VAL A 431 31.30 16.55 20.27
C VAL A 431 30.76 16.73 18.85
N ARG A 432 30.55 15.63 18.14
CA ARG A 432 29.98 15.61 16.79
C ARG A 432 28.56 15.08 16.85
N MET A 433 27.60 15.93 16.48
CA MET A 433 26.19 15.59 16.37
C MET A 433 25.82 15.47 14.88
N TRP A 434 25.40 14.28 14.45
CA TRP A 434 24.88 14.04 13.10
C TRP A 434 23.36 14.17 13.11
N ILE A 435 22.83 14.95 12.19
CA ILE A 435 21.39 15.13 11.96
C ILE A 435 21.10 14.67 10.53
N ALA A 436 20.35 13.57 10.36
CA ALA A 436 20.07 13.06 9.03
C ALA A 436 18.98 13.89 8.35
N LEU A 437 19.16 14.18 7.05
CA LEU A 437 18.22 15.01 6.28
C LEU A 437 17.09 14.19 5.63
N ASP A 438 17.39 12.94 5.29
CA ASP A 438 16.42 11.94 4.84
C ASP A 438 16.28 10.89 5.94
N GLY A 439 15.05 10.54 6.35
CA GLY A 439 14.76 9.53 7.38
C GLY A 439 15.18 8.08 7.05
N ARG A 440 16.25 7.88 6.26
CA ARG A 440 16.92 6.60 6.06
C ARG A 440 17.90 6.38 7.21
N THR A 441 17.45 5.60 8.18
CA THR A 441 18.30 4.98 9.21
C THR A 441 19.56 4.38 8.58
N ARG A 442 20.74 4.91 8.93
CA ARG A 442 22.01 4.17 8.76
C ARG A 442 22.01 3.04 9.80
N GLY A 443 21.43 1.90 9.42
CA GLY A 443 21.50 0.66 10.18
C GLY A 443 22.95 0.27 10.44
N GLY A 444 23.26 -0.05 11.69
CA GLY A 444 24.62 -0.16 12.23
C GLY A 444 25.55 -1.13 11.49
N ASP A 445 26.72 -0.62 11.12
CA ASP A 445 27.89 -1.44 10.83
C ASP A 445 28.66 -1.71 12.13
N ARG A 446 28.05 -2.53 12.99
CA ARG A 446 28.70 -3.16 14.15
C ARG A 446 28.49 -4.67 14.03
N ARG A 447 29.29 -5.34 13.19
CA ARG A 447 29.84 -6.71 13.40
C ARG A 447 30.43 -7.30 12.09
N SER A 448 31.74 -7.17 11.89
CA SER A 448 32.59 -8.31 11.46
C SER A 448 34.09 -8.02 11.65
N ARG A 449 34.56 -7.96 12.90
CA ARG A 449 35.95 -8.34 13.21
C ARG A 449 35.94 -9.66 13.96
N ARG A 450 35.69 -10.75 13.21
CA ARG A 450 35.91 -12.11 13.68
C ARG A 450 37.25 -12.60 13.13
N LYS A 451 38.19 -12.79 14.07
CA LYS A 451 39.29 -13.77 14.08
C LYS A 451 40.00 -14.04 12.73
N GLY A 452 41.19 -13.48 12.61
CA GLY A 452 42.28 -14.03 11.81
C GLY A 452 43.57 -14.02 12.65
N ARG A 453 43.66 -14.92 13.64
CA ARG A 453 44.90 -15.19 14.37
C ARG A 453 45.04 -16.73 14.46
N GLY A 454 46.03 -17.25 13.73
CA GLY A 454 46.66 -18.56 13.94
C GLY A 454 46.08 -19.73 13.14
N ALA A 455 46.81 -20.18 12.11
CA ALA A 455 47.47 -21.48 12.05
C ALA A 455 48.07 -21.73 10.64
N GLY A 456 49.31 -22.22 10.59
CA GLY A 456 49.93 -22.79 9.39
C GLY A 456 51.14 -22.01 8.92
#